data_AF-A0A091EPZ0-F1
#
_entry.id   AF-A0A091EPZ0-F1
#
_cell.length_a   1.000
_cell.length_b   1.000
_cell.length_c   1.000
_cell.angle_alpha   90.00
_cell.angle_beta   90.00
_cell.angle_gamma   90.00
#
_symmetry.space_group_name_H-M   'P 1'
#
loop_
_entity.id
_entity.type
_entity.pdbx_description
1 polymer ?
#
loop_
_entity_poly.entity_id
_entity_poly.type
_entity_poly.pdbx_seq_one_letter_code
_entity_poly.pdbx_strand_id
1 'polypeptide(L)'
;RSGVVCRVKFCNSLPDIPFDPKFITYPFDQSRFVQYKATSLEKQHKHDLLTEPDLGVTIDLINPDTYRIDPGVLLDPADEKLLEEEIQAPTSSKRSQQHAKVVPWMRKTEYISTEFNRYGVSNEKPEVKIGVSVKQQFTEEEIYKDRDSQIAAIEKTFEDAQKAMWINPCAQVIFDSDPAPKDTSGAAALEMMSQAMIRGMMDEEGNQFVAYFLPVEETLRKRKRDQEEDVDYAPEDV
;
A
#
# COMPACT_ATOMS: atom_id res chain seq x y z
N ARG A 1 -106.64 -47.40 67.20
CA ARG A 1 -105.26 -47.58 66.69
C ARG A 1 -104.58 -46.22 66.74
N SER A 2 -103.70 -45.98 67.71
CA SER A 2 -102.90 -44.75 67.78
C SER A 2 -101.62 -44.92 66.96
N GLY A 3 -101.25 -43.89 66.18
CA GLY A 3 -100.01 -43.88 65.40
C GLY A 3 -98.77 -43.65 66.25
N VAL A 4 -97.59 -43.87 65.67
CA VAL A 4 -96.30 -43.70 66.34
C VAL A 4 -96.11 -42.24 66.76
N VAL A 5 -95.81 -42.02 68.03
CA VAL A 5 -95.53 -40.68 68.57
C VAL A 5 -94.12 -40.27 68.16
N CYS A 6 -94.01 -39.24 67.32
CA CYS A 6 -92.74 -38.62 66.96
C CYS A 6 -92.79 -37.11 67.24
N ARG A 7 -91.72 -36.58 67.83
CA ARG A 7 -91.59 -35.14 68.10
C ARG A 7 -91.06 -34.45 66.84
N VAL A 8 -91.94 -33.76 66.12
CA VAL A 8 -91.55 -32.96 64.95
C VAL A 8 -90.64 -31.82 65.41
N LYS A 9 -89.42 -31.78 64.89
CA LYS A 9 -88.49 -30.66 65.02
C LYS A 9 -88.12 -30.17 63.63
N PHE A 10 -88.41 -28.90 63.36
CA PHE A 10 -87.91 -28.21 62.17
C PHE A 10 -86.53 -27.67 62.50
N CYS A 11 -85.51 -28.16 61.80
CA CYS A 11 -84.13 -27.71 61.97
C CYS A 11 -83.70 -26.93 60.72
N ASN A 12 -82.97 -25.84 60.93
CA ASN A 12 -82.29 -25.09 59.89
C ASN A 12 -80.80 -25.05 60.22
N SER A 13 -80.08 -26.12 59.88
CA SER A 13 -78.63 -26.19 60.06
C SER A 13 -77.95 -25.50 58.89
N LEU A 14 -77.07 -24.54 59.19
CA LEU A 14 -76.24 -23.89 58.18
C LEU A 14 -75.17 -24.86 57.66
N PRO A 15 -74.83 -24.80 56.36
CA PRO A 15 -73.72 -25.56 55.83
C PRO A 15 -72.38 -25.05 56.38
N ASP A 16 -71.38 -25.92 56.40
CA ASP A 16 -70.01 -25.53 56.72
C ASP A 16 -69.45 -24.56 55.68
N ILE A 17 -68.51 -23.72 56.11
CA ILE A 17 -67.87 -22.74 55.23
C ILE A 17 -67.13 -23.49 54.12
N PRO A 18 -67.44 -23.22 52.84
CA PRO A 18 -66.74 -23.87 51.74
C PRO A 18 -65.28 -23.39 51.69
N PHE A 19 -64.34 -24.33 51.58
CA PHE A 19 -62.92 -24.03 51.37
C PHE A 19 -62.63 -23.94 49.87
N ASP A 20 -63.08 -22.86 49.25
CA ASP A 20 -62.84 -22.63 47.83
C ASP A 20 -61.35 -22.47 47.53
N PRO A 21 -60.86 -23.01 46.39
CA PRO A 21 -59.47 -22.86 45.99
C PRO A 21 -59.13 -21.39 45.76
N LYS A 22 -57.96 -20.97 46.24
CA LYS A 22 -57.47 -19.60 46.05
C LYS A 22 -56.89 -19.44 44.65
N PHE A 23 -57.52 -18.61 43.83
CA PHE A 23 -56.97 -18.22 42.54
C PHE A 23 -55.76 -17.30 42.74
N ILE A 24 -54.62 -17.70 42.19
CA ILE A 24 -53.42 -16.86 42.13
C ILE A 24 -53.49 -15.94 40.92
N THR A 25 -53.08 -14.68 41.09
CA THR A 25 -53.02 -13.72 39.98
C THR A 25 -51.82 -14.03 39.09
N TYR A 26 -52.02 -14.02 37.78
CA TYR A 26 -50.93 -14.20 36.83
C TYR A 26 -49.97 -12.97 36.89
N PRO A 27 -48.66 -13.18 37.12
CA PRO A 27 -47.74 -12.09 37.43
C PRO A 27 -47.19 -11.35 36.20
N PHE A 28 -47.50 -11.81 34.99
CA PHE A 28 -47.02 -11.17 33.76
C PHE A 28 -48.13 -10.37 33.11
N ASP A 29 -47.74 -9.27 32.48
CA ASP A 29 -48.65 -8.44 31.72
C ASP A 29 -49.21 -9.22 30.51
N GLN A 30 -50.53 -9.14 30.31
CA GLN A 30 -51.21 -9.83 29.21
C GLN A 30 -50.82 -9.25 27.85
N SER A 31 -50.32 -8.00 27.82
CA SER A 31 -49.85 -7.34 26.60
C SER A 31 -48.38 -7.63 26.26
N ARG A 32 -47.69 -8.48 27.04
CA ARG A 32 -46.28 -8.84 26.83
C ARG A 32 -45.96 -9.34 25.41
N PHE A 33 -46.94 -9.95 24.74
CA PHE A 33 -46.82 -10.48 23.38
C PHE A 33 -47.38 -9.55 22.30
N VAL A 34 -48.00 -8.43 22.69
CA VAL A 34 -48.60 -7.43 21.80
C VAL A 34 -47.68 -6.22 21.61
N GLN A 35 -46.65 -6.09 22.45
CA GLN A 35 -45.67 -5.02 22.31
C GLN A 35 -44.78 -5.24 21.08
N TYR A 36 -44.95 -4.39 20.06
CA TYR A 36 -44.06 -4.35 18.91
C TYR A 36 -42.63 -4.01 19.35
N LYS A 37 -41.68 -4.87 18.96
CA LYS A 37 -40.24 -4.64 19.11
C LYS A 37 -39.62 -4.87 17.74
N ALA A 38 -39.00 -3.84 17.17
CA ALA A 38 -38.31 -3.96 15.89
C ALA A 38 -37.24 -5.06 16.01
N THR A 39 -37.49 -6.18 15.34
CA THR A 39 -36.62 -7.36 15.44
C THR A 39 -35.41 -7.22 14.51
N SER A 40 -34.33 -7.97 14.79
CA SER A 40 -33.22 -8.09 13.85
C SER A 40 -33.66 -8.69 12.51
N LEU A 41 -34.72 -9.52 12.52
CA LEU A 41 -35.28 -10.13 11.32
C LEU A 41 -35.88 -9.08 10.38
N GLU A 42 -36.60 -8.10 10.90
CA GLU A 42 -37.12 -6.97 10.11
C GLU A 42 -35.98 -6.16 9.47
N LYS A 43 -34.87 -5.96 10.17
CA LYS A 43 -33.71 -5.23 9.64
C LYS A 43 -32.92 -6.02 8.59
N GLN A 44 -32.92 -7.34 8.70
CA GLN A 44 -32.23 -8.24 7.77
C GLN A 44 -33.09 -8.58 6.55
N HIS A 45 -34.36 -8.20 6.57
CA HIS A 45 -35.27 -8.42 5.46
C HIS A 45 -34.83 -7.56 4.26
N LYS A 46 -34.42 -8.22 3.18
CA LYS A 46 -34.18 -7.55 1.89
C LYS A 46 -35.54 -7.23 1.29
N HIS A 47 -35.89 -5.94 1.26
CA HIS A 47 -37.10 -5.50 0.58
C HIS A 47 -36.89 -5.58 -0.92
N ASP A 48 -37.81 -6.25 -1.60
CA ASP A 48 -37.85 -6.25 -3.05
C ASP A 48 -38.14 -4.82 -3.52
N LEU A 49 -37.34 -4.35 -4.48
CA LEU A 49 -37.60 -3.07 -5.13
C LEU A 49 -38.79 -3.26 -6.07
N LEU A 50 -39.98 -2.89 -5.60
CA LEU A 50 -41.20 -2.84 -6.40
C LEU A 50 -41.09 -1.68 -7.40
N THR A 51 -40.32 -1.90 -8.45
CA THR A 51 -40.16 -0.96 -9.56
C THR A 51 -41.34 -1.05 -10.50
N GLU A 52 -41.60 0.06 -11.20
CA GLU A 52 -42.57 0.10 -12.29
C GLU A 52 -42.22 -0.95 -13.37
N PRO A 53 -43.18 -1.36 -14.22
CA PRO A 53 -42.93 -2.37 -15.26
C PRO A 53 -41.79 -2.02 -16.24
N ASP A 54 -41.50 -0.72 -16.40
CA ASP A 54 -40.42 -0.19 -17.22
C ASP A 54 -39.09 -0.03 -16.46
N LEU A 55 -39.02 -0.51 -15.21
CA LEU A 55 -37.87 -0.37 -14.31
C LEU A 55 -37.45 1.10 -14.09
N GLY A 56 -38.35 2.06 -14.32
CA GLY A 56 -38.05 3.49 -14.28
C GLY A 56 -37.27 4.02 -15.50
N VAL A 57 -37.13 3.21 -16.56
CA VAL A 57 -36.43 3.58 -17.80
C VAL A 57 -37.45 3.87 -18.90
N THR A 58 -37.80 5.15 -19.05
CA THR A 58 -38.71 5.59 -20.12
C THR A 58 -37.97 5.69 -21.45
N ILE A 59 -38.52 5.06 -22.50
CA ILE A 59 -37.95 5.09 -23.86
C ILE A 59 -38.59 6.25 -24.63
N ASP A 60 -37.79 7.29 -24.91
CA ASP A 60 -38.24 8.50 -25.62
C ASP A 60 -38.13 8.34 -27.14
N LEU A 61 -39.23 7.96 -27.78
CA LEU A 61 -39.29 7.83 -29.24
C LEU A 61 -39.68 9.13 -29.95
N ILE A 62 -39.87 10.23 -29.22
CA ILE A 62 -40.36 11.51 -29.76
C ILE A 62 -39.19 12.40 -30.14
N ASN A 63 -38.19 12.51 -29.26
CA ASN A 63 -37.03 13.34 -29.50
C ASN A 63 -35.85 12.50 -30.07
N PRO A 64 -35.45 12.71 -31.34
CA PRO A 64 -34.34 11.99 -31.94
C PRO A 64 -32.97 12.38 -31.36
N ASP A 65 -32.87 13.52 -30.67
CA ASP A 65 -31.61 13.97 -30.07
C ASP A 65 -31.29 13.22 -28.76
N THR A 66 -32.29 12.64 -28.08
CA THR A 66 -32.14 11.95 -26.79
C THR A 66 -31.15 10.77 -26.86
N TYR A 67 -31.09 10.08 -28.00
CA TYR A 67 -30.22 8.90 -28.20
C TYR A 67 -29.13 9.14 -29.25
N ARG A 68 -28.91 10.37 -29.69
CA ARG A 68 -27.92 10.68 -30.71
C ARG A 68 -26.51 10.57 -30.12
N ILE A 69 -25.73 9.61 -30.63
CA ILE A 69 -24.34 9.39 -30.21
C ILE A 69 -23.44 10.41 -30.91
N ASP A 70 -22.67 11.18 -30.13
CA ASP A 70 -21.58 12.01 -30.64
C ASP A 70 -20.27 11.17 -30.70
N PRO A 71 -19.60 11.05 -31.86
CA PRO A 71 -18.40 10.22 -32.02
C PRO A 71 -17.21 10.60 -31.12
N GLY A 72 -17.20 11.79 -30.51
CA GLY A 72 -16.11 12.26 -29.64
C GLY A 72 -16.28 11.92 -28.16
N VAL A 73 -17.40 11.33 -27.75
CA VAL A 73 -17.69 11.05 -26.34
C VAL A 73 -16.94 9.80 -25.89
N LEU A 74 -16.11 9.95 -24.85
CA LEU A 74 -15.48 8.84 -24.15
C LEU A 74 -16.41 8.32 -23.05
N LEU A 75 -16.37 7.00 -22.81
CA LEU A 75 -17.14 6.37 -21.73
C LEU A 75 -16.54 6.77 -20.38
N ASP A 76 -17.40 7.07 -19.39
CA ASP A 76 -16.92 7.34 -18.04
C ASP A 76 -16.37 6.06 -17.40
N PRO A 77 -15.27 6.11 -16.64
CA PRO A 77 -14.72 4.93 -15.98
C PRO A 77 -15.71 4.22 -15.03
N ALA A 78 -16.65 4.95 -14.43
CA ALA A 78 -17.69 4.36 -13.59
C ALA A 78 -18.68 3.54 -14.45
N ASP A 79 -19.04 4.03 -15.63
CA ASP A 79 -19.92 3.32 -16.57
C ASP A 79 -19.22 2.12 -17.18
N GLU A 80 -17.94 2.26 -17.54
CA GLU A 80 -17.10 1.16 -18.01
C GLU A 80 -17.06 0.01 -17.00
N LYS A 81 -16.98 0.34 -15.70
CA LYS A 81 -16.99 -0.65 -14.62
C LYS A 81 -18.29 -1.45 -14.55
N LEU A 82 -19.43 -0.85 -14.91
CA LEU A 82 -20.72 -1.51 -14.93
C LEU A 82 -20.87 -2.48 -16.12
N LEU A 83 -20.05 -2.32 -17.16
CA LEU A 83 -20.03 -3.21 -18.33
C LEU A 83 -19.18 -4.47 -18.10
N GLU A 84 -18.37 -4.51 -17.04
CA GLU A 84 -17.60 -5.70 -16.70
C GLU A 84 -18.55 -6.86 -16.34
N GLU A 85 -18.47 -7.96 -17.09
CA GLU A 85 -19.11 -9.21 -16.67
C GLU A 85 -18.48 -9.68 -15.36
N GLU A 86 -19.29 -10.12 -14.40
CA GLU A 86 -18.79 -10.81 -13.21
C GLU A 86 -18.23 -12.18 -13.66
N ILE A 87 -17.00 -12.17 -14.17
CA ILE A 87 -16.21 -13.38 -14.33
C ILE A 87 -16.10 -13.92 -12.90
N GLN A 88 -16.90 -14.95 -12.60
CA GLN A 88 -16.68 -15.78 -11.43
C GLN A 88 -15.31 -16.42 -11.61
N ALA A 89 -14.26 -15.67 -11.28
CA ALA A 89 -12.94 -16.20 -11.14
C ALA A 89 -13.11 -17.37 -10.16
N PRO A 90 -12.64 -18.58 -10.51
CA PRO A 90 -12.69 -19.69 -9.57
C PRO A 90 -12.13 -19.17 -8.25
N THR A 91 -12.77 -19.53 -7.13
CA THR A 91 -12.64 -18.98 -5.76
C THR A 91 -11.23 -19.08 -5.13
N SER A 92 -10.20 -19.17 -5.96
CA SER A 92 -8.77 -19.01 -5.75
C SER A 92 -8.32 -17.58 -5.36
N SER A 93 -9.23 -16.63 -5.10
CA SER A 93 -8.85 -15.32 -4.56
C SER A 93 -8.06 -15.47 -3.23
N LYS A 94 -8.42 -16.45 -2.41
CA LYS A 94 -7.67 -16.80 -1.18
C LYS A 94 -6.25 -17.32 -1.45
N ARG A 95 -6.03 -17.98 -2.59
CA ARG A 95 -4.70 -18.50 -2.98
C ARG A 95 -3.77 -17.36 -3.35
N SER A 96 -4.23 -16.44 -4.20
CA SER A 96 -3.48 -15.23 -4.60
C SER A 96 -3.05 -14.37 -3.40
N GLN A 97 -3.97 -14.08 -2.47
CA GLN A 97 -3.65 -13.27 -1.27
C GLN A 97 -2.57 -13.88 -0.37
N GLN A 98 -2.40 -15.20 -0.38
CA GLN A 98 -1.40 -15.89 0.44
C GLN A 98 -0.04 -16.02 -0.26
N HIS A 99 0.00 -15.97 -1.59
CA HIS A 99 1.25 -16.08 -2.36
C HIS A 99 2.17 -14.85 -2.28
N ALA A 100 1.63 -13.71 -1.82
CA ALA A 100 2.41 -12.49 -1.58
C ALA A 100 2.86 -12.32 -0.11
N LYS A 101 2.57 -13.29 0.77
CA LYS A 101 2.99 -13.20 2.17
C LYS A 101 4.51 -13.34 2.27
N VAL A 102 5.14 -12.40 2.96
CA VAL A 102 6.57 -12.46 3.26
C VAL A 102 6.79 -13.57 4.29
N VAL A 103 7.55 -14.58 3.91
CA VAL A 103 7.91 -15.71 4.76
C VAL A 103 9.42 -15.64 5.01
N PRO A 104 9.91 -15.38 6.23
CA PRO A 104 11.32 -15.08 6.50
C PRO A 104 12.32 -16.16 6.07
N TRP A 105 11.85 -17.42 6.00
CA TRP A 105 12.65 -18.58 5.63
C TRP A 105 12.52 -18.98 4.15
N MET A 106 11.68 -18.30 3.37
CA MET A 106 11.43 -18.62 1.97
C MET A 106 12.01 -17.53 1.07
N ARG A 107 13.06 -17.86 0.30
CA ARG A 107 13.66 -16.96 -0.69
C ARG A 107 12.98 -17.13 -2.06
N LYS A 108 13.03 -16.07 -2.88
CA LYS A 108 12.62 -16.14 -4.29
C LYS A 108 13.54 -17.07 -5.07
N THR A 109 12.99 -17.76 -6.06
CA THR A 109 13.77 -18.60 -6.98
C THR A 109 14.65 -17.72 -7.86
N GLU A 110 15.94 -18.04 -7.94
CA GLU A 110 16.84 -17.49 -8.95
C GLU A 110 16.93 -18.46 -10.12
N TYR A 111 16.85 -17.94 -11.34
CA TYR A 111 17.09 -18.72 -12.55
C TYR A 111 18.59 -18.66 -12.91
N ILE A 112 19.13 -19.75 -13.46
CA ILE A 112 20.53 -19.80 -13.90
C ILE A 112 20.67 -18.93 -15.15
N SER A 113 21.26 -17.74 -14.98
CA SER A 113 21.73 -16.90 -16.08
C SER A 113 23.13 -17.34 -16.53
N THR A 114 23.49 -17.00 -17.76
CA THR A 114 24.82 -17.27 -18.33
C THR A 114 25.95 -16.50 -17.65
N GLU A 115 25.62 -15.42 -16.94
CA GLU A 115 26.54 -14.66 -16.11
C GLU A 115 26.30 -15.01 -14.63
N PHE A 116 27.25 -15.70 -14.03
CA PHE A 116 27.21 -16.07 -12.61
C PHE A 116 28.53 -15.65 -11.98
N ASN A 117 28.58 -14.44 -11.43
CA ASN A 117 29.69 -13.97 -10.59
C ASN A 117 29.34 -14.23 -9.13
N ARG A 118 29.53 -15.47 -8.65
CA ARG A 118 29.71 -15.73 -7.21
C ARG A 118 31.19 -16.01 -6.98
N TYR A 119 31.74 -15.33 -5.98
CA TYR A 119 33.09 -15.45 -5.44
C TYR A 119 33.79 -16.78 -5.74
N GLY A 120 34.94 -16.69 -6.43
CA GLY A 120 35.87 -17.80 -6.62
C GLY A 120 35.97 -18.27 -8.07
N VAL A 121 37.07 -17.89 -8.72
CA VAL A 121 37.54 -18.32 -10.05
C VAL A 121 36.78 -17.71 -11.22
N SER A 122 37.31 -16.57 -11.70
CA SER A 122 37.16 -16.16 -13.09
C SER A 122 37.77 -17.23 -13.99
N ASN A 123 36.97 -18.22 -14.38
CA ASN A 123 37.32 -19.02 -15.52
C ASN A 123 36.76 -18.29 -16.74
N GLU A 124 37.60 -17.45 -17.36
CA GLU A 124 37.37 -17.05 -18.75
C GLU A 124 37.29 -18.34 -19.56
N LYS A 125 36.06 -18.78 -19.85
CA LYS A 125 35.82 -19.77 -20.89
C LYS A 125 35.86 -19.01 -22.21
N PRO A 126 36.82 -19.27 -23.12
CA PRO A 126 36.89 -18.60 -24.41
C PRO A 126 35.78 -19.03 -25.40
N GLU A 127 34.74 -19.71 -24.94
CA GLU A 127 33.79 -20.45 -25.79
C GLU A 127 32.33 -20.00 -25.63
N VAL A 128 32.05 -18.69 -25.52
CA VAL A 128 30.73 -18.14 -25.91
C VAL A 128 30.89 -16.73 -26.49
N LYS A 129 31.65 -16.61 -27.58
CA LYS A 129 31.52 -15.48 -28.51
C LYS A 129 31.09 -16.02 -29.86
N ILE A 130 29.79 -16.29 -30.01
CA ILE A 130 29.17 -16.40 -31.32
C ILE A 130 27.97 -15.46 -31.35
N GLY A 131 28.15 -14.30 -31.99
CA GLY A 131 27.07 -13.60 -32.68
C GLY A 131 26.77 -12.15 -32.27
N VAL A 132 26.77 -11.81 -30.98
CA VAL A 132 26.21 -10.50 -30.53
C VAL A 132 27.26 -9.54 -29.99
N SER A 133 28.24 -10.01 -29.21
CA SER A 133 29.29 -9.14 -28.63
C SER A 133 30.24 -8.56 -29.69
N VAL A 134 30.41 -9.23 -30.83
CA VAL A 134 31.20 -8.70 -31.95
C VAL A 134 30.51 -7.47 -32.55
N LYS A 135 29.19 -7.47 -32.72
CA LYS A 135 28.51 -6.31 -33.33
C LYS A 135 28.58 -5.05 -32.48
N GLN A 136 28.58 -5.17 -31.15
CA GLN A 136 28.72 -4.01 -30.26
C GLN A 136 30.15 -3.44 -30.22
N GLN A 137 31.17 -4.30 -30.21
CA GLN A 137 32.57 -3.84 -30.24
C GLN A 137 32.94 -3.18 -31.57
N PHE A 138 32.37 -3.65 -32.70
CA PHE A 138 32.61 -3.04 -34.00
C PHE A 138 31.88 -1.70 -34.20
N THR A 139 30.77 -1.44 -33.49
CA THR A 139 30.09 -0.14 -33.56
C THR A 139 30.77 0.96 -32.76
N GLU A 140 31.38 0.65 -31.60
CA GLU A 140 32.05 1.66 -30.77
C GLU A 140 33.33 2.22 -31.42
N GLU A 141 34.09 1.38 -32.11
CA GLU A 141 35.30 1.81 -32.81
C GLU A 141 35.01 2.69 -34.03
N GLU A 142 33.83 2.62 -34.66
CA GLU A 142 33.48 3.49 -35.80
C GLU A 142 32.98 4.87 -35.35
N ILE A 143 32.40 5.00 -34.16
CA ILE A 143 31.79 6.24 -33.65
C ILE A 143 32.82 7.37 -33.46
N TYR A 144 34.10 7.05 -33.26
CA TYR A 144 35.15 8.03 -32.97
C TYR A 144 36.21 8.20 -34.06
N LYS A 145 36.02 7.64 -35.27
CA LYS A 145 37.04 7.71 -36.34
C LYS A 145 37.03 8.99 -37.14
N ASP A 146 35.87 9.61 -37.32
CA ASP A 146 35.72 10.85 -38.08
C ASP A 146 35.25 11.99 -37.18
N ARG A 147 35.59 13.23 -37.58
CA ARG A 147 35.29 14.42 -36.79
C ARG A 147 33.79 14.64 -36.63
N ASP A 148 32.99 14.34 -37.65
CA ASP A 148 31.55 14.56 -37.62
C ASP A 148 30.86 13.52 -36.70
N SER A 149 31.34 12.27 -36.68
CA SER A 149 30.88 11.21 -35.77
C SER A 149 31.28 11.47 -34.33
N GLN A 150 32.48 12.03 -34.08
CA GLN A 150 32.89 12.46 -32.75
C GLN A 150 31.98 13.58 -32.22
N ILE A 151 31.64 14.57 -33.05
CA ILE A 151 30.72 15.66 -32.68
C ILE A 151 29.33 15.09 -32.41
N ALA A 152 28.82 14.21 -33.28
CA ALA A 152 27.52 13.56 -33.09
C ALA A 152 27.48 12.69 -31.82
N ALA A 153 28.58 12.00 -31.48
CA ALA A 153 28.69 11.23 -30.25
C ALA A 153 28.64 12.14 -29.01
N ILE A 154 29.34 13.28 -29.04
CA ILE A 154 29.32 14.28 -27.97
C ILE A 154 27.90 14.85 -27.80
N GLU A 155 27.28 15.34 -28.87
CA GLU A 155 25.92 15.89 -28.82
C GLU A 155 24.89 14.87 -28.30
N LYS A 156 25.03 13.61 -28.70
CA LYS A 156 24.19 12.52 -28.20
C LYS A 156 24.31 12.33 -26.68
N THR A 157 25.51 12.47 -26.10
CA THR A 157 25.65 12.36 -24.63
C THR A 157 24.91 13.47 -23.89
N PHE A 158 24.85 14.68 -24.44
CA PHE A 158 24.07 15.78 -23.87
C PHE A 158 22.56 15.51 -23.96
N GLU A 159 22.08 14.98 -25.09
CA GLU A 159 20.67 14.64 -25.28
C GLU A 159 20.22 13.49 -24.37
N ASP A 160 21.06 12.46 -24.23
CA ASP A 160 20.80 11.31 -23.36
C ASP A 160 20.88 11.68 -21.87
N ALA A 161 21.72 12.64 -21.48
CA ALA A 161 21.73 13.20 -20.12
C ALA A 161 20.49 14.06 -19.82
N GLN A 162 19.90 14.68 -20.84
CA GLN A 162 18.67 15.47 -20.70
C GLN A 162 17.41 14.59 -20.61
N LYS A 163 17.44 13.38 -21.18
CA LYS A 163 16.42 12.36 -20.89
C LYS A 163 16.51 11.99 -19.42
N ALA A 164 15.48 12.37 -18.66
CA ALA A 164 15.35 12.05 -17.24
C ALA A 164 15.13 10.54 -17.01
N MET A 165 16.14 9.72 -17.28
CA MET A 165 16.22 8.35 -16.79
C MET A 165 16.95 8.36 -15.44
N TRP A 166 16.26 8.86 -14.42
CA TRP A 166 16.66 8.62 -13.03
C TRP A 166 16.35 7.17 -12.66
N ILE A 167 17.14 6.23 -13.20
CA ILE A 167 17.06 4.79 -12.90
C ILE A 167 18.30 4.34 -12.10
N ASN A 168 19.12 5.26 -11.61
CA ASN A 168 20.15 4.90 -10.64
C ASN A 168 19.52 4.92 -9.25
N PRO A 169 19.54 3.81 -8.49
CA PRO A 169 19.08 3.80 -7.11
C PRO A 169 19.91 4.83 -6.33
N CYS A 170 19.31 5.97 -5.99
CA CYS A 170 19.95 6.96 -5.13
C CYS A 170 19.56 6.65 -3.69
N ALA A 171 20.56 6.50 -2.81
CA ALA A 171 20.33 6.45 -1.38
C ALA A 171 20.21 7.89 -0.86
N GLN A 172 19.02 8.28 -0.42
CA GLN A 172 18.83 9.55 0.28
C GLN A 172 19.28 9.37 1.73
N VAL A 173 20.34 10.10 2.12
CA VAL A 173 20.82 10.13 3.51
C VAL A 173 20.09 11.26 4.22
N ILE A 174 19.31 10.90 5.25
CA ILE A 174 18.54 11.83 6.08
C ILE A 174 19.16 11.84 7.48
N PHE A 175 19.40 13.01 8.04
CA PHE A 175 19.89 13.17 9.40
C PHE A 175 18.70 13.38 10.36
N ASP A 176 18.63 12.59 11.44
CA ASP A 176 17.61 12.74 12.49
C ASP A 176 17.81 13.99 13.36
N SER A 177 18.96 14.66 13.25
CA SER A 177 19.31 15.87 13.97
C SER A 177 20.17 16.76 13.08
N ASP A 178 20.10 18.08 13.30
CA ASP A 178 20.89 19.06 12.53
C ASP A 178 22.39 18.71 12.60
N PRO A 179 23.04 18.42 11.45
CA PRO A 179 24.45 18.08 11.41
C PRO A 179 25.38 19.29 11.66
N ALA A 180 24.83 20.50 11.77
CA ALA A 180 25.60 21.70 12.08
C ALA A 180 26.17 21.66 13.52
N PRO A 181 27.43 22.11 13.74
CA PRO A 181 27.97 22.32 15.07
C PRO A 181 27.11 23.31 15.88
N LYS A 182 26.74 22.95 17.10
CA LYS A 182 25.81 23.74 17.95
C LYS A 182 26.38 25.08 18.42
N ASP A 183 27.69 25.26 18.34
CA ASP A 183 28.42 26.42 18.88
C ASP A 183 28.79 27.46 17.80
N THR A 184 28.44 27.24 16.53
CA THR A 184 28.89 28.05 15.39
C THR A 184 27.74 28.79 14.71
N SER A 185 27.90 30.11 14.49
CA SER A 185 26.88 30.95 13.85
C SER A 185 26.63 30.58 12.38
N GLY A 186 25.38 30.73 11.92
CA GLY A 186 24.84 30.13 10.68
C GLY A 186 25.64 30.31 9.39
N ALA A 187 26.35 31.43 9.20
CA ALA A 187 27.17 31.62 7.99
C ALA A 187 28.42 30.72 7.98
N ALA A 188 29.12 30.63 9.11
CA ALA A 188 30.29 29.76 9.26
C ALA A 188 29.86 28.28 9.31
N ALA A 189 28.72 27.98 9.91
CA ALA A 189 28.16 26.63 9.91
C ALA A 189 27.80 26.16 8.48
N LEU A 190 27.23 27.04 7.65
CA LEU A 190 26.90 26.72 6.25
C LEU A 190 28.16 26.48 5.40
N GLU A 191 29.21 27.29 5.61
CA GLU A 191 30.50 27.10 4.93
C GLU A 191 31.15 25.76 5.33
N MET A 192 31.14 25.41 6.62
CA MET A 192 31.64 24.14 7.14
C MET A 192 30.88 22.93 6.57
N MET A 193 29.54 23.01 6.48
CA MET A 193 28.71 21.94 5.92
C MET A 193 28.88 21.77 4.41
N SER A 194 29.10 22.86 3.67
CA SER A 194 29.31 22.81 2.22
C SER A 194 30.58 22.04 1.82
N GLN A 195 31.55 21.95 2.74
CA GLN A 195 32.82 21.25 2.56
C GLN A 195 32.87 19.89 3.28
N ALA A 196 31.75 19.45 3.86
CA ALA A 196 31.68 18.17 4.54
C ALA A 196 31.65 16.99 3.55
N MET A 197 32.25 15.88 3.94
CA MET A 197 32.32 14.67 3.12
C MET A 197 31.47 13.55 3.70
N ILE A 198 30.76 12.85 2.83
CA ILE A 198 30.01 11.64 3.16
C ILE A 198 30.78 10.45 2.63
N ARG A 199 31.10 9.49 3.50
CA ARG A 199 31.84 8.27 3.12
C ARG A 199 31.13 7.03 3.63
N GLY A 200 30.96 6.03 2.76
CA GLY A 200 30.54 4.69 3.16
C GLY A 200 31.65 3.98 3.92
N MET A 201 31.33 3.45 5.10
CA MET A 201 32.20 2.65 5.95
C MET A 201 31.54 1.29 6.22
N MET A 202 32.34 0.32 6.61
CA MET A 202 31.90 -1.02 6.99
C MET A 202 32.48 -1.33 8.36
N ASP A 203 31.64 -1.77 9.29
CA ASP A 203 32.11 -2.19 10.61
C ASP A 203 32.77 -3.58 10.57
N GLU A 204 33.35 -4.01 11.70
CA GLU A 204 34.02 -5.31 11.83
C GLU A 204 33.07 -6.51 11.70
N GLU A 205 31.76 -6.27 11.83
CA GLU A 205 30.69 -7.26 11.72
C GLU A 205 30.13 -7.35 10.28
N GLY A 206 30.58 -6.44 9.41
CA GLY A 206 30.26 -6.38 8.00
C GLY A 206 29.01 -5.56 7.64
N ASN A 207 28.46 -4.79 8.58
CA ASN A 207 27.39 -3.85 8.31
C ASN A 207 27.94 -2.58 7.66
N GLN A 208 27.26 -2.12 6.61
CA GLN A 208 27.60 -0.89 5.91
C GLN A 208 26.88 0.28 6.56
N PHE A 209 27.62 1.34 6.89
CA PHE A 209 27.09 2.59 7.42
C PHE A 209 27.71 3.78 6.71
N VAL A 210 27.08 4.94 6.85
CA VAL A 210 27.55 6.18 6.23
C VAL A 210 28.08 7.10 7.33
N ALA A 211 29.32 7.56 7.18
CA ALA A 211 29.94 8.52 8.09
C ALA A 211 29.95 9.92 7.45
N TYR A 212 29.56 10.91 8.24
CA TYR A 212 29.58 12.33 7.87
C TYR A 212 30.78 13.01 8.55
N PHE A 213 31.70 13.54 7.74
CA PHE A 213 32.93 14.18 8.20
C PHE A 213 32.84 15.69 8.02
N LEU A 214 32.85 16.42 9.13
CA LEU A 214 32.99 17.87 9.15
C LEU A 214 34.48 18.25 9.11
N PRO A 215 34.89 19.24 8.29
CA PRO A 215 36.24 19.77 8.31
C PRO A 215 36.59 20.35 9.68
N VAL A 216 37.82 20.11 10.13
CA VAL A 216 38.39 20.69 11.36
C VAL A 216 38.86 22.12 11.06
N GLU A 217 38.86 23.00 12.07
CA GLU A 217 39.33 24.41 11.92
C GLU A 217 40.72 24.52 11.27
N GLU A 218 41.63 23.60 11.58
CA GLU A 218 42.98 23.54 10.99
C GLU A 218 42.94 23.27 9.48
N THR A 219 42.11 22.30 9.05
CA THR A 219 41.94 21.96 7.62
C THR A 219 41.26 23.08 6.83
N LEU A 220 40.34 23.83 7.47
CA LEU A 220 39.70 25.00 6.87
C LEU A 220 40.70 26.14 6.68
N ARG A 221 41.57 26.38 7.67
CA ARG A 221 42.64 27.39 7.56
C ARG A 221 43.65 27.06 6.48
N LYS A 222 44.08 25.80 6.39
CA LYS A 222 44.99 25.32 5.33
C LYS A 222 44.39 25.57 3.95
N ARG A 223 43.15 25.13 3.72
CA ARG A 223 42.47 25.35 2.43
C ARG A 223 42.22 26.81 2.12
N LYS A 224 41.88 27.63 3.12
CA LYS A 224 41.71 29.07 2.92
C LYS A 224 43.02 29.73 2.48
N ARG A 225 44.15 29.33 3.06
CA ARG A 225 45.48 29.78 2.64
C ARG A 225 45.80 29.30 1.22
N ASP A 226 45.58 28.03 0.93
CA ASP A 226 45.85 27.45 -0.41
C ASP A 226 44.99 28.15 -1.50
N GLN A 227 43.74 28.51 -1.17
CA GLN A 227 42.83 29.29 -2.02
C GLN A 227 43.26 30.76 -2.20
N GLU A 228 43.82 31.38 -1.17
CA GLU A 228 44.35 32.75 -1.21
C GLU A 228 45.69 32.82 -1.95
N GLU A 229 46.50 31.76 -1.87
CA GLU A 229 47.81 31.65 -2.51
C GLU A 229 47.74 31.05 -3.94
N ASP A 230 46.57 30.59 -4.38
CA ASP A 230 46.31 29.92 -5.67
C ASP A 230 47.22 28.71 -5.91
N VAL A 231 47.45 27.92 -4.85
CA VAL A 231 48.32 26.74 -4.85
C VAL A 231 47.48 25.47 -4.69
N ASP A 232 47.86 24.39 -5.38
CA ASP A 232 47.21 23.09 -5.26
C ASP A 232 47.33 22.52 -3.84
N TYR A 233 46.23 21.97 -3.32
CA TYR A 233 46.14 21.40 -1.98
C TYR A 233 47.09 20.20 -1.78
N ALA A 234 48.03 20.32 -0.84
CA ALA A 234 48.93 19.24 -0.45
C ALA A 234 48.43 18.55 0.83
N PRO A 235 48.21 17.22 0.85
CA PRO A 235 47.65 16.51 2.01
C PRO A 235 48.58 16.42 3.22
N GLU A 236 49.89 16.54 3.02
CA GLU A 236 50.91 16.54 4.09
C GLU A 236 51.35 17.97 4.41
N ASP A 237 51.65 18.27 5.67
CA ASP A 237 52.33 19.51 6.06
C ASP A 237 53.84 19.30 5.94
N VAL A 238 54.54 20.21 5.27
CA VAL A 238 56.01 20.31 5.30
C VAL A 238 56.43 21.10 6.54
#